data_AF-A0A9X9F6X7-F1
#
_entry.id   AF-A0A9X9F6X7-F1
#
_cell.length_a   1.000
_cell.length_b   1.000
_cell.length_c   1.000
_cell.angle_alpha   90.00
_cell.angle_beta   90.00
_cell.angle_gamma   90.00
#
_symmetry.space_group_name_H-M   'P 1'
#
loop_
_entity.id
_entity.type
_entity.pdbx_description
1 polymer ?
#
loop_
_entity_poly.entity_id
_entity_poly.type
_entity_poly.pdbx_seq_one_letter_code
_entity_poly.pdbx_strand_id
1 'polypeptide(L)' 'PMGYIGKPEEIAAVATWLASSEASYVTGITLFADGGMTLYPSFQAGRG' A
#
# COMPACT_ATOMS: atom_id res chain seq x y z
N PRO A 1 -7.56 8.87 1.03
CA PRO A 1 -7.66 7.85 -0.04
C PRO A 1 -7.50 8.49 -1.42
N MET A 2 -6.77 7.83 -2.30
CA MET A 2 -6.20 8.45 -3.51
C MET A 2 -7.20 8.62 -4.67
N GLY A 3 -8.38 7.99 -4.61
CA GLY A 3 -9.48 8.26 -5.54
C GLY A 3 -9.35 7.64 -6.93
N TYR A 4 -8.39 6.74 -7.14
CA TYR A 4 -8.24 5.97 -8.37
C TYR A 4 -8.01 4.49 -8.08
N ILE A 5 -8.32 3.64 -9.06
CA ILE A 5 -8.01 2.21 -9.01
C ILE A 5 -6.55 2.03 -9.42
N GLY A 6 -5.77 1.40 -8.53
CA GLY A 6 -4.37 1.09 -8.80
C GLY A 6 -4.20 0.18 -10.01
N LYS A 7 -3.06 0.34 -10.70
CA LYS A 7 -2.65 -0.51 -11.82
C LYS A 7 -1.78 -1.67 -11.33
N PRO A 8 -1.74 -2.80 -12.07
CA PRO A 8 -0.91 -3.95 -11.70
C PRO A 8 0.57 -3.61 -11.47
N GLU A 9 1.11 -2.64 -12.21
CA GLU A 9 2.51 -2.23 -12.13
C GLU A 9 2.86 -1.63 -10.76
N GLU A 10 1.91 -0.97 -10.09
CA GLU A 10 2.10 -0.40 -8.76
C GLU A 10 2.34 -1.51 -7.72
N ILE A 11 1.68 -2.65 -7.85
CA ILE A 11 1.87 -3.81 -6.97
C ILE A 11 3.11 -4.63 -7.36
N ALA A 12 3.39 -4.75 -8.67
CA ALA A 12 4.59 -5.42 -9.16
C ALA A 12 5.88 -4.76 -8.64
N ALA A 13 5.90 -3.43 -8.52
CA ALA A 13 7.01 -2.69 -7.94
C ALA A 13 7.24 -3.05 -6.46
N VAL A 14 6.16 -3.14 -5.67
CA VAL A 14 6.22 -3.55 -4.25
C VAL A 14 6.77 -4.97 -4.12
N ALA A 15 6.25 -5.91 -4.91
CA ALA A 15 6.70 -7.30 -4.89
C ALA A 15 8.18 -7.41 -5.28
N THR A 16 8.60 -6.68 -6.31
CA THR A 16 10.00 -6.66 -6.78
C THR A 16 10.94 -6.13 -5.71
N TRP A 17 10.57 -5.03 -5.04
CA TRP A 17 11.37 -4.48 -3.95
C TRP A 17 11.47 -5.44 -2.76
N LEU A 18 10.34 -6.02 -2.31
CA LEU A 18 10.33 -6.99 -1.21
C LEU A 18 11.17 -8.24 -1.50
N ALA A 19 11.24 -8.67 -2.76
CA ALA A 19 12.05 -9.80 -3.18
C ALA A 19 13.54 -9.47 -3.36
N SER A 20 13.91 -8.18 -3.37
CA SER A 20 15.28 -7.72 -3.61
C SER A 20 16.11 -7.67 -2.32
N SER A 21 17.43 -7.53 -2.46
CA SER A 21 18.35 -7.30 -1.33
C SER A 21 18.09 -5.99 -0.58
N GLU A 22 17.42 -5.02 -1.20
CA GLU A 22 17.07 -3.75 -0.57
C GLU A 22 16.12 -3.94 0.63
N ALA A 23 15.36 -5.04 0.65
CA ALA A 23 14.48 -5.42 1.74
C ALA A 23 15.09 -6.47 2.70
N SER A 24 16.42 -6.64 2.71
CA SER A 24 17.13 -7.75 3.38
C SER A 24 16.79 -7.98 4.87
N TYR A 25 16.33 -6.97 5.58
CA TYR A 25 15.98 -7.07 7.00
C TYR A 25 14.48 -6.89 7.28
N VAL A 26 13.66 -6.85 6.23
CA VAL A 26 12.20 -6.71 6.32
C VAL A 26 11.57 -8.09 6.31
N THR A 27 10.95 -8.48 7.42
CA THR A 27 10.28 -9.78 7.57
C THR A 27 9.04 -9.68 8.47
N GLY A 28 8.05 -10.54 8.25
CA GLY A 28 6.86 -10.66 9.10
C GLY A 28 5.81 -9.54 8.96
N ILE A 29 5.96 -8.63 7.99
CA ILE A 29 5.03 -7.51 7.76
C ILE A 29 4.06 -7.79 6.61
N THR A 30 2.95 -7.05 6.62
CA THR A 30 2.10 -6.84 5.44
C THR A 30 2.32 -5.42 4.95
N LEU A 31 2.79 -5.24 3.71
CA LEU A 31 2.95 -3.93 3.10
C LEU A 31 1.70 -3.59 2.29
N PHE A 32 0.88 -2.66 2.80
CA PHE A 32 -0.32 -2.21 2.13
C PHE A 32 -0.01 -1.15 1.06
N ALA A 33 -0.36 -1.46 -0.18
CA ALA A 33 -0.39 -0.51 -1.30
C ALA A 33 -1.83 -0.47 -1.85
N ASP A 34 -2.71 0.24 -1.14
CA ASP A 34 -4.18 0.14 -1.32
C ASP A 34 -4.86 1.50 -1.60
N GLY A 35 -4.08 2.54 -1.93
CA GLY A 35 -4.61 3.89 -2.12
C GLY A 35 -5.22 4.50 -0.84
N GLY A 36 -4.91 3.98 0.34
CA GLY A 36 -5.43 4.42 1.63
C GLY A 36 -6.79 3.83 1.99
N MET A 37 -7.14 2.64 1.47
CA MET A 37 -8.42 1.98 1.72
C MET A 37 -8.57 1.51 3.18
N THR A 38 -7.49 1.00 3.77
CA THR A 38 -7.42 0.57 5.18
C THR A 38 -7.51 1.71 6.19
N LEU A 39 -7.51 2.97 5.75
CA LEU A 39 -7.55 4.16 6.60
C LEU A 39 -8.96 4.65 6.95
N TYR A 40 -10.00 3.83 6.77
CA TYR A 40 -11.40 4.21 7.00
C TYR A 40 -11.83 5.48 6.25
N PRO A 41 -12.02 5.40 4.91
CA PRO A 41 -12.27 6.56 4.05
C PRO A 41 -13.50 7.40 4.44
N SER A 42 -14.46 6.84 5.18
CA SER A 42 -15.67 7.55 5.64
C SER A 42 -15.38 8.73 6.58
N PHE A 43 -14.26 8.71 7.31
CA PHE A 43 -13.90 9.73 8.31
C PHE A 43 -13.12 10.92 7.73
N GLN A 44 -12.96 10.98 6.40
CA GLN A 44 -12.31 12.13 5.76
C GLN A 44 -12.98 13.45 6.14
N ALA A 45 -12.17 14.52 6.24
CA ALA A 45 -12.61 15.87 6.62
C ALA A 45 -13.27 15.98 8.01
N GLY A 46 -12.90 15.10 8.95
CA GLY A 46 -13.39 15.15 10.33
C GLY A 46 -14.87 14.75 10.46
N ARG A 47 -15.36 13.96 9.51
CA ARG A 47 -16.72 13.41 9.53
C ARG A 47 -16.82 12.33 10.61
N GLY A 48 -17.95 12.33 11.32
CA GLY A 48 -18.35 11.37 12.35
C GLY A 48 -19.84 11.50 12.59
#